data_AF-A0AAV5T8V6-F1
#
_entry.id   AF-A0AAV5T8V6-F1
#
_cell.length_a   1.000
_cell.length_b   1.000
_cell.length_c   1.000
_cell.angle_alpha   90.00
_cell.angle_beta   90.00
_cell.angle_gamma   90.00
#
_symmetry.space_group_name_H-M   'P 1'
#
loop_
_entity.id
_entity.type
_entity.pdbx_description
1 polymer ?
#
loop_
_entity_poly.entity_id
_entity_poly.type
_entity_poly.pdbx_seq_one_letter_code
_entity_poly.pdbx_strand_id
1 'polypeptide(L)'
;EIFDDYLKEIRQCHEQSGKNVRDIQIPVSEALYCDPFFIFVVSPEKQIVNEVREYLLQWVEITPKEIQEATTRLCMKLAEQRVFGPALIGQSTVGASHLSTYNNLPDEGIIYIQEVARREMKKWMNEEEFETVFTRAMRKLADRCRQIRRNKKKESVEEANRNIIRPRNELPCPI
;
A
#
# COMPACT_ATOMS: atom_id res chain seq x y z
N GLU A 1 -11.22 -16.49 -0.96
CA GLU A 1 -11.06 -17.36 -2.14
C GLU A 1 -10.33 -16.59 -3.23
N ILE A 2 -10.95 -15.88 -4.17
CA ILE A 2 -10.23 -15.27 -5.31
C ILE A 2 -9.05 -14.33 -4.94
N PHE A 3 -9.18 -13.47 -3.91
CA PHE A 3 -8.07 -12.62 -3.45
C PHE A 3 -6.88 -13.43 -2.95
N ASP A 4 -7.17 -14.53 -2.26
CA ASP A 4 -6.19 -15.36 -1.58
C ASP A 4 -5.47 -16.22 -2.64
N ASP A 5 -6.19 -16.62 -3.69
CA ASP A 5 -5.64 -17.34 -4.84
C ASP A 5 -4.67 -16.45 -5.65
N TYR A 6 -5.01 -15.18 -5.87
CA TYR A 6 -4.11 -14.24 -6.55
C TYR A 6 -2.78 -14.01 -5.80
N LEU A 7 -2.81 -13.85 -4.47
CA LEU A 7 -1.57 -13.71 -3.68
C LEU A 7 -0.71 -14.99 -3.73
N LYS A 8 -1.35 -16.16 -3.76
CA LYS A 8 -0.65 -17.44 -3.94
C LYS A 8 -0.01 -17.53 -5.32
N GLU A 9 -0.72 -17.11 -6.37
CA GLU A 9 -0.22 -17.11 -7.75
C GLU A 9 1.00 -16.20 -7.92
N ILE A 10 0.94 -14.94 -7.45
CA ILE A 10 2.08 -14.00 -7.51
C ILE A 10 3.32 -14.63 -6.88
N ARG A 11 3.15 -15.21 -5.69
CA ARG A 11 4.23 -15.85 -4.96
C ARG A 11 4.81 -17.04 -5.73
N GLN A 12 3.96 -17.95 -6.21
CA GLN A 12 4.42 -19.12 -6.96
C GLN A 12 5.18 -18.71 -8.22
N CYS A 13 4.67 -17.73 -8.96
CA CYS A 13 5.35 -17.16 -10.13
C CYS A 13 6.72 -16.59 -9.76
N HIS A 14 6.82 -15.86 -8.64
CA HIS A 14 8.10 -15.31 -8.18
C HIS A 14 9.09 -16.42 -7.77
N GLU A 15 8.66 -17.40 -6.98
CA GLU A 15 9.52 -18.51 -6.54
C GLU A 15 10.03 -19.33 -7.73
N GLN A 16 9.21 -19.54 -8.75
CA GLN A 16 9.60 -20.23 -10.00
C GLN A 16 10.54 -19.38 -10.86
N SER A 17 10.44 -18.04 -10.80
CA SER A 17 11.28 -17.15 -11.59
C SER A 17 12.75 -17.13 -11.17
N GLY A 18 13.05 -17.53 -9.92
CA GLY A 18 14.40 -17.52 -9.35
C GLY A 18 15.01 -16.12 -9.18
N LYS A 19 14.24 -15.04 -9.41
CA LYS A 19 14.70 -13.66 -9.23
C LYS A 19 14.92 -13.36 -7.75
N ASN A 20 15.95 -12.58 -7.43
CA ASN A 20 16.15 -12.15 -6.06
C ASN A 20 15.29 -10.91 -5.78
N VAL A 21 14.62 -10.89 -4.62
CA VAL A 21 13.86 -9.71 -4.17
C VAL A 21 14.75 -8.46 -4.06
N ARG A 22 16.06 -8.63 -3.83
CA ARG A 22 17.03 -7.53 -3.81
C ARG A 22 17.21 -6.83 -5.15
N ASP A 23 16.84 -7.49 -6.25
CA ASP A 23 16.93 -6.94 -7.61
C ASP A 23 15.67 -6.16 -7.99
N ILE A 24 14.62 -6.19 -7.16
CA ILE A 24 13.40 -5.42 -7.38
C ILE A 24 13.70 -3.94 -7.15
N GLN A 25 13.37 -3.12 -8.15
CA GLN A 25 13.45 -1.68 -8.03
C GLN A 25 12.41 -1.16 -7.03
N ILE A 26 12.88 -0.49 -5.98
CA ILE A 26 12.05 0.14 -4.95
C ILE A 26 12.46 1.62 -4.79
N PRO A 27 11.53 2.58 -4.94
CA PRO A 27 10.11 2.43 -5.29
C PRO A 27 9.88 1.79 -6.66
N VAL A 28 8.71 1.18 -6.86
CA VAL A 28 8.35 0.61 -8.17
C VAL A 28 8.25 1.72 -9.22
N SER A 29 8.55 1.40 -10.48
CA SER A 29 8.60 2.38 -11.57
C SER A 29 7.29 3.13 -11.75
N GLU A 30 6.16 2.47 -11.54
CA GLU A 30 4.81 3.03 -11.59
C GLU A 30 4.61 4.10 -10.51
N ALA A 31 5.21 3.94 -9.33
CA ALA A 31 5.15 4.94 -8.27
C ALA A 31 5.87 6.22 -8.70
N LEU A 32 7.04 6.07 -9.33
CA LEU A 32 7.84 7.19 -9.85
C LEU A 32 7.20 7.85 -11.08
N TYR A 33 6.47 7.07 -11.89
CA TYR A 33 5.68 7.61 -12.99
C TYR A 33 4.49 8.44 -12.49
N CYS A 34 3.79 7.95 -11.46
CA CYS A 34 2.67 8.68 -10.84
C CYS A 34 3.12 9.91 -10.03
N ASP A 35 4.28 9.84 -9.37
CA ASP A 35 4.87 10.91 -8.58
C ASP A 35 6.41 10.85 -8.66
N PRO A 36 7.02 11.61 -9.57
CA PRO A 36 8.48 11.65 -9.72
C PRO A 36 9.23 12.13 -8.47
N PHE A 37 8.56 12.88 -7.58
CA PHE A 37 9.16 13.36 -6.34
C PHE A 37 9.12 12.33 -5.20
N PHE A 38 8.40 11.21 -5.38
CA PHE A 38 8.30 10.16 -4.36
C PHE A 38 9.67 9.64 -3.92
N ILE A 39 10.64 9.58 -4.84
CA ILE A 39 12.01 9.14 -4.55
C ILE A 39 12.72 9.95 -3.45
N PHE A 40 12.32 11.21 -3.22
CA PHE A 40 12.93 12.07 -2.20
C PHE A 40 12.30 11.91 -0.82
N VAL A 41 11.10 11.31 -0.75
CA VAL A 41 10.33 11.17 0.48
C VAL A 41 10.17 9.72 0.93
N VAL A 42 10.79 8.76 0.21
CA VAL A 42 10.70 7.35 0.57
C VAL A 42 11.45 7.03 1.85
N SER A 43 10.76 6.31 2.73
CA SER A 43 11.35 5.85 3.97
C SER A 43 12.32 4.67 3.70
N PRO A 44 13.53 4.68 4.28
CA PRO A 44 14.40 3.51 4.29
C PRO A 44 13.72 2.30 4.92
N GLU A 45 13.96 1.10 4.37
CA GLU A 45 13.39 -0.16 4.89
C GLU A 45 13.65 -0.32 6.39
N LYS A 46 14.90 -0.07 6.82
CA LYS A 46 15.32 -0.16 8.22
C LYS A 46 14.53 0.76 9.14
N GLN A 47 14.19 1.97 8.68
CA GLN A 47 13.42 2.91 9.48
C GLN A 47 12.01 2.37 9.73
N ILE A 48 11.30 1.94 8.66
CA ILE A 48 9.96 1.37 8.77
C ILE A 48 9.96 0.13 9.67
N VAL A 49 10.94 -0.76 9.49
CA VAL A 49 11.08 -2.00 10.28
C VAL A 49 11.34 -1.67 11.75
N ASN A 50 12.22 -0.71 12.04
CA ASN A 50 12.51 -0.31 13.42
C ASN A 50 11.29 0.27 14.11
N GLU A 51 10.50 1.13 13.45
CA GLU A 51 9.26 1.67 14.01
C GLU A 51 8.26 0.56 14.42
N VAL A 52 8.13 -0.49 13.59
CA VAL A 52 7.26 -1.64 13.90
C VAL A 52 7.84 -2.49 15.02
N ARG A 53 9.15 -2.66 15.05
CA ARG A 53 9.83 -3.40 16.13
C ARG A 53 9.69 -2.68 17.46
N GLU A 54 9.84 -1.36 17.49
CA GLU A 54 9.59 -0.53 18.67
C GLU A 54 8.15 -0.66 19.15
N TYR A 55 7.17 -0.67 18.25
CA TYR A 55 5.77 -0.95 18.61
C TYR A 55 5.60 -2.31 19.32
N LEU A 56 6.26 -3.37 18.85
CA LEU A 56 6.21 -4.69 19.50
C LEU A 56 6.89 -4.68 20.88
N LEU A 57 7.99 -3.94 21.02
CA LEU A 57 8.75 -3.84 22.28
C LEU A 57 8.05 -3.00 23.35
N GLN A 58 6.97 -2.29 23.02
CA GLN A 58 6.14 -1.60 24.01
C GLN A 58 5.34 -2.59 24.89
N TRP A 59 5.20 -3.84 24.46
CA TRP A 59 4.42 -4.85 25.15
C TRP A 59 5.31 -5.72 26.05
N VAL A 60 4.90 -5.87 27.31
CA VAL A 60 5.56 -6.77 28.28
C VAL A 60 5.45 -8.22 27.83
N GLU A 61 4.28 -8.60 27.31
CA GLU A 61 4.03 -9.88 26.66
C GLU A 61 3.44 -9.62 25.29
N ILE A 62 4.10 -10.16 24.25
CA ILE A 62 3.68 -10.00 22.86
C ILE A 62 2.68 -11.11 22.54
N THR A 63 1.40 -10.78 22.37
CA THR A 63 0.37 -11.77 22.03
C THR A 63 0.19 -11.88 20.51
N PRO A 64 -0.50 -12.93 20.02
CA PRO A 64 -0.83 -13.07 18.60
C PRO A 64 -1.52 -11.84 18.00
N LYS A 65 -2.30 -11.10 18.81
CA LYS A 65 -2.99 -9.89 18.36
C LYS A 65 -2.01 -8.76 18.03
N GLU A 66 -1.04 -8.49 18.89
CA GLU A 66 -0.04 -7.45 18.66
C GLU A 66 0.87 -7.81 17.48
N ILE A 67 1.19 -9.10 17.31
CA ILE A 67 1.94 -9.59 16.15
C ILE A 67 1.14 -9.36 14.86
N GLN A 68 -0.16 -9.67 14.85
CA GLN A 68 -1.04 -9.41 13.70
C GLN A 68 -1.11 -7.91 13.35
N GLU A 69 -1.21 -7.07 14.38
CA GLU A 69 -1.25 -5.62 14.22
C GLU A 69 0.08 -5.07 13.71
N ALA A 70 1.21 -5.52 14.26
CA ALA A 70 2.55 -5.15 13.82
C ALA A 70 2.79 -5.55 12.36
N THR A 71 2.40 -6.77 11.98
CA THR A 71 2.50 -7.27 10.60
C THR A 71 1.64 -6.43 9.64
N THR A 72 0.41 -6.10 10.04
CA THR A 72 -0.45 -5.19 9.26
C THR A 72 0.21 -3.83 9.10
N ARG A 73 0.70 -3.23 10.19
CA ARG A 73 1.35 -1.91 10.19
C ARG A 73 2.59 -1.90 9.28
N LEU A 74 3.40 -2.96 9.33
CA LEU A 74 4.57 -3.12 8.47
C LEU A 74 4.17 -3.12 6.99
N CYS A 75 3.21 -3.96 6.60
CA CYS A 75 2.76 -4.05 5.21
C CYS A 75 2.22 -2.71 4.70
N MET A 76 1.39 -2.04 5.51
CA MET A 76 0.82 -0.74 5.16
C MET A 76 1.89 0.35 5.03
N LYS A 77 2.84 0.42 5.96
CA LYS A 77 3.93 1.42 5.90
C LYS A 77 4.87 1.16 4.71
N LEU A 78 5.22 -0.09 4.44
CA LEU A 78 6.02 -0.43 3.25
C LEU A 78 5.28 0.01 1.98
N ALA A 79 4.00 -0.31 1.85
CA ALA A 79 3.18 0.11 0.71
C ALA A 79 3.15 1.65 0.55
N GLU A 80 2.80 2.37 1.60
CA GLU A 80 2.57 3.82 1.55
C GLU A 80 3.85 4.66 1.49
N GLN A 81 4.92 4.23 2.16
CA GLN A 81 6.10 5.07 2.38
C GLN A 81 7.33 4.64 1.58
N ARG A 82 7.30 3.47 0.94
CA ARG A 82 8.49 2.90 0.31
C ARG A 82 8.24 2.31 -1.06
N VAL A 83 7.16 1.56 -1.23
CA VAL A 83 6.94 0.75 -2.43
C VAL A 83 6.09 1.50 -3.45
N PHE A 84 4.86 1.85 -3.08
CA PHE A 84 3.87 2.39 -4.02
C PHE A 84 3.67 3.90 -3.87
N GLY A 85 3.73 4.42 -2.64
CA GLY A 85 3.47 5.84 -2.40
C GLY A 85 1.98 6.20 -2.45
N PRO A 86 1.61 7.37 -1.92
CA PRO A 86 0.22 7.80 -1.82
C PRO A 86 -0.43 8.09 -3.18
N ALA A 87 0.34 8.53 -4.17
CA ALA A 87 -0.14 8.84 -5.51
C ALA A 87 -0.65 7.58 -6.23
N LEU A 88 0.21 6.55 -6.36
CA LEU A 88 -0.13 5.28 -7.00
C LEU A 88 -1.23 4.54 -6.23
N ILE A 89 -1.15 4.49 -4.89
CA ILE A 89 -2.22 3.90 -4.05
C ILE A 89 -3.56 4.59 -4.33
N GLY A 90 -3.58 5.92 -4.47
CA GLY A 90 -4.80 6.67 -4.74
C GLY A 90 -5.34 6.54 -6.17
N GLN A 91 -4.50 6.13 -7.13
CA GLN A 91 -4.90 5.83 -8.51
C GLN A 91 -5.26 4.35 -8.70
N SER A 92 -4.82 3.48 -7.79
CA SER A 92 -5.06 2.06 -7.89
C SER A 92 -6.56 1.74 -7.82
N THR A 93 -7.01 0.94 -8.79
CA THR A 93 -8.39 0.45 -8.81
C THR A 93 -8.41 -0.95 -8.25
N VAL A 94 -9.14 -1.13 -7.16
CA VAL A 94 -9.57 -2.46 -6.72
C VAL A 94 -10.89 -2.71 -7.43
N GLY A 95 -11.00 -3.82 -8.16
CA GLY A 95 -12.19 -4.21 -8.93
C GLY A 95 -13.49 -4.00 -8.14
N ALA A 96 -14.54 -3.55 -8.85
CA ALA A 96 -15.81 -3.12 -8.26
C ALA A 96 -16.65 -4.29 -7.69
N SER A 97 -16.33 -5.53 -8.05
CA SER A 97 -17.18 -6.67 -7.72
C SER A 97 -16.37 -7.96 -7.86
N HIS A 98 -16.27 -8.71 -6.77
CA HIS A 98 -15.80 -10.10 -6.66
C HIS A 98 -14.32 -10.41 -6.97
N LEU A 99 -13.62 -9.57 -7.72
CA LEU A 99 -12.19 -9.70 -8.06
C LEU A 99 -11.40 -8.67 -7.25
N SER A 100 -11.03 -9.02 -6.03
CA SER A 100 -10.08 -8.23 -5.26
C SER A 100 -8.69 -8.51 -5.85
N THR A 101 -8.40 -7.89 -6.98
CA THR A 101 -7.06 -7.84 -7.56
C THR A 101 -6.60 -6.40 -7.46
N TYR A 102 -5.31 -6.19 -7.19
CA TYR A 102 -4.72 -4.86 -7.30
C TYR A 102 -4.45 -4.59 -8.77
N ASN A 103 -5.49 -4.31 -9.55
CA ASN A 103 -5.35 -4.21 -11.01
C ASN A 103 -4.26 -3.21 -11.46
N ASN A 104 -3.79 -2.33 -10.57
CA ASN A 104 -2.75 -1.35 -10.86
C ASN A 104 -1.62 -1.29 -9.81
N LEU A 105 -1.48 -2.24 -8.86
CA LEU A 105 -0.26 -2.30 -8.03
C LEU A 105 0.66 -3.36 -8.63
N PRO A 106 1.94 -3.03 -8.91
CA PRO A 106 2.89 -3.99 -9.46
C PRO A 106 3.11 -5.18 -8.53
N ASP A 107 3.10 -6.39 -9.11
CA ASP A 107 3.32 -7.65 -8.40
C ASP A 107 4.69 -7.64 -7.70
N GLU A 108 5.72 -7.06 -8.32
CA GLU A 108 7.05 -6.91 -7.74
C GLU A 108 7.03 -6.13 -6.42
N GLY A 109 6.18 -5.10 -6.33
CA GLY A 109 5.99 -4.37 -5.09
C GLY A 109 5.33 -5.22 -4.01
N ILE A 110 4.34 -6.05 -4.38
CA ILE A 110 3.67 -6.97 -3.45
C ILE A 110 4.65 -8.04 -2.94
N ILE A 111 5.44 -8.62 -3.84
CA ILE A 111 6.49 -9.59 -3.54
C ILE A 111 7.50 -9.01 -2.55
N TYR A 112 7.96 -7.77 -2.82
CA TYR A 112 8.88 -7.09 -1.92
C TYR A 112 8.31 -6.90 -0.51
N ILE A 113 7.05 -6.44 -0.41
CA ILE A 113 6.38 -6.27 0.89
C ILE A 113 6.28 -7.62 1.62
N GLN A 114 5.88 -8.68 0.91
CA GLN A 114 5.75 -10.02 1.47
C GLN A 114 7.09 -10.51 2.02
N GLU A 115 8.18 -10.38 1.26
CA GLU A 115 9.49 -10.86 1.67
C GLU A 115 10.02 -10.12 2.91
N VAL A 116 9.91 -8.78 2.92
CA VAL A 116 10.35 -7.99 4.08
C VAL A 116 9.50 -8.35 5.31
N ALA A 117 8.18 -8.43 5.16
CA ALA A 117 7.29 -8.78 6.26
C ALA A 117 7.56 -10.19 6.79
N ARG A 118 7.74 -11.17 5.89
CA ARG A 118 8.08 -12.56 6.24
C ARG A 118 9.40 -12.63 7.01
N ARG A 119 10.44 -11.97 6.49
CA ARG A 119 11.77 -11.96 7.08
C ARG A 119 11.78 -11.38 8.50
N GLU A 120 11.05 -10.30 8.72
CA GLU A 120 10.98 -9.67 10.05
C GLU A 120 10.08 -10.46 11.00
N MET A 121 8.95 -11.00 10.52
CA MET A 121 7.95 -11.62 11.39
C MET A 121 8.21 -13.08 11.74
N LYS A 122 9.13 -13.76 11.04
CA LYS A 122 9.47 -15.18 11.24
C LYS A 122 9.82 -15.60 12.68
N LYS A 123 10.21 -14.65 13.54
CA LYS A 123 10.51 -14.94 14.96
C LYS A 123 9.24 -15.19 15.78
N TRP A 124 8.10 -14.62 15.35
CA TRP A 124 6.87 -14.55 16.14
C TRP A 124 5.72 -15.38 15.58
N MET A 125 5.82 -15.85 14.34
CA MET A 125 4.79 -16.64 13.67
C MET A 125 5.40 -17.65 12.70
N ASN A 126 4.70 -18.75 12.45
CA ASN A 126 5.06 -19.71 11.41
C ASN A 126 4.57 -19.23 10.01
N GLU A 127 4.91 -19.97 8.95
CA GLU A 127 4.59 -19.57 7.57
C GLU A 127 3.06 -19.54 7.30
N GLU A 128 2.30 -20.50 7.82
CA GLU A 128 0.83 -20.57 7.61
C GLU A 128 0.10 -19.42 8.32
N GLU A 129 0.53 -19.12 9.55
CA GLU A 129 0.08 -17.94 10.30
C GLU A 129 0.44 -16.66 9.55
N PHE A 130 1.68 -16.55 9.07
CA PHE A 130 2.12 -15.41 8.28
C PHE A 130 1.28 -15.21 7.03
N GLU A 131 1.03 -16.25 6.25
CA GLU A 131 0.21 -16.19 5.05
C GLU A 131 -1.19 -15.66 5.35
N THR A 132 -1.81 -16.13 6.43
CA THR A 132 -3.14 -15.68 6.87
C THR A 132 -3.12 -14.19 7.24
N VAL A 133 -2.11 -13.76 7.98
CA VAL A 133 -1.99 -12.36 8.45
C VAL A 133 -1.63 -11.42 7.30
N PHE A 134 -0.72 -11.83 6.43
CA PHE A 134 -0.31 -11.08 5.25
C PHE A 134 -1.50 -10.87 4.31
N THR A 135 -2.27 -11.94 4.03
CA THR A 135 -3.50 -11.86 3.24
C THR A 135 -4.47 -10.82 3.83
N ARG A 136 -4.65 -10.83 5.16
CA ARG A 136 -5.50 -9.84 5.84
C ARG A 136 -4.95 -8.42 5.73
N ALA A 137 -3.63 -8.23 5.83
CA ALA A 137 -2.98 -6.93 5.67
C ALA A 137 -3.17 -6.39 4.24
N MET A 138 -3.03 -7.26 3.24
CA MET A 138 -3.26 -6.90 1.85
C MET A 138 -4.74 -6.54 1.61
N ARG A 139 -5.71 -7.27 2.18
CA ARG A 139 -7.13 -6.83 2.11
C ARG A 139 -7.35 -5.43 2.67
N LYS A 140 -6.69 -5.07 3.79
CA LYS A 140 -6.73 -3.71 4.35
C LYS A 140 -6.09 -2.67 3.42
N LEU A 141 -5.00 -3.03 2.74
CA LEU A 141 -4.40 -2.15 1.73
C LEU A 141 -5.37 -1.90 0.55
N ALA A 142 -6.05 -2.94 0.07
CA ALA A 142 -7.07 -2.79 -0.96
C ALA A 142 -8.21 -1.86 -0.51
N ASP A 143 -8.69 -2.00 0.74
CA ASP A 143 -9.69 -1.09 1.31
C ASP A 143 -9.17 0.35 1.43
N ARG A 144 -7.90 0.52 1.80
CA ARG A 144 -7.23 1.83 1.85
C ARG A 144 -7.20 2.50 0.48
N CYS A 145 -6.83 1.77 -0.57
CA CYS A 145 -6.87 2.24 -1.95
C CYS A 145 -8.27 2.74 -2.34
N ARG A 146 -9.31 1.94 -2.03
CA ARG A 146 -10.71 2.30 -2.27
C ARG A 146 -11.12 3.57 -1.53
N GLN A 147 -10.70 3.71 -0.27
CA GLN A 147 -11.05 4.85 0.58
C GLN A 147 -10.41 6.16 0.08
N ILE A 148 -9.12 6.14 -0.25
CA ILE A 148 -8.41 7.32 -0.79
C ILE A 148 -9.07 7.79 -2.08
N ARG A 149 -9.40 6.87 -2.99
CA ARG A 149 -10.11 7.19 -4.24
C ARG A 149 -11.47 7.84 -4.00
N ARG A 150 -12.26 7.30 -3.05
CA ARG A 150 -13.57 7.89 -2.69
C ARG A 150 -13.42 9.31 -2.15
N ASN A 151 -12.40 9.56 -1.33
CA ASN A 151 -12.13 10.88 -0.78
C ASN A 151 -11.71 11.87 -1.87
N LYS A 152 -10.78 11.50 -2.77
CA LYS A 152 -10.40 12.33 -3.93
C LYS A 152 -11.59 12.67 -4.82
N LYS A 153 -12.51 11.71 -5.05
CA LYS A 153 -13.73 11.97 -5.81
C LYS A 153 -14.64 12.98 -5.10
N LYS A 154 -14.80 12.88 -3.78
CA LYS A 154 -15.59 13.85 -2.99
C LYS A 154 -14.97 15.25 -3.05
N GLU A 155 -13.66 15.37 -2.83
CA GLU A 155 -12.93 16.64 -2.90
C GLU A 155 -13.09 17.32 -4.27
N SER A 156 -12.97 16.55 -5.36
CA SER A 156 -13.16 17.05 -6.72
C SER A 156 -14.59 17.55 -6.97
N VAL A 157 -15.61 16.86 -6.46
CA VAL A 157 -17.02 17.28 -6.56
C VAL A 157 -17.27 18.54 -5.73
N GLU A 158 -16.74 18.62 -4.52
CA GLU A 158 -16.85 19.82 -3.69
C GLU A 158 -16.13 21.02 -4.29
N GLU A 159 -14.95 20.82 -4.89
CA GLU A 159 -14.22 21.88 -5.59
C GLU A 159 -14.96 22.35 -6.84
N ALA A 160 -15.52 21.44 -7.64
CA ALA A 160 -16.38 21.79 -8.76
C ALA A 160 -17.61 22.60 -8.30
N ASN A 161 -18.26 22.19 -7.22
CA ASN A 161 -19.40 22.92 -6.64
C ASN A 161 -19.01 24.31 -6.11
N ARG A 162 -17.83 24.45 -5.47
CA ARG A 162 -17.30 25.76 -5.03
C ARG A 162 -17.01 26.69 -6.21
N ASN A 163 -16.52 26.15 -7.32
CA ASN A 163 -16.20 26.94 -8.52
C ASN A 163 -17.45 27.39 -9.29
N ILE A 164 -18.57 26.66 -9.18
CA ILE A 164 -19.87 27.06 -9.74
C ILE A 164 -20.50 28.24 -8.97
N ILE A 165 -20.21 28.38 -7.67
CA ILE A 165 -20.81 29.40 -6.78
C ILE A 165 -20.00 30.72 -6.77
N ARG A 166 -18.89 30.83 -7.51
CA ARG A 166 -18.17 32.12 -7.63
C ARG A 166 -19.00 33.10 -8.49
N PRO A 167 -19.46 34.24 -7.96
CA PRO A 167 -20.07 35.26 -8.79
C PRO A 167 -19.04 35.75 -9.82
N ARG A 168 -19.48 35.82 -11.08
CA ARG A 168 -18.71 36.33 -12.21
C ARG A 168 -18.51 37.82 -11.98
N ASN A 169 -17.43 38.20 -11.29
CA ASN A 169 -17.09 39.62 -11.10
C ASN A 169 -16.99 40.29 -12.47
N GLU A 170 -17.60 41.46 -12.50
CA GLU A 170 -17.97 42.25 -13.66
C GLU A 170 -16.73 42.67 -14.47
N LEU A 171 -16.86 42.59 -15.80
CA LEU A 171 -15.92 43.24 -16.72
C LEU A 171 -15.94 44.75 -16.47
N PRO A 172 -14.79 45.44 -16.35
CA PRO A 172 -14.80 46.89 -16.25
C PRO A 172 -15.29 47.49 -17.57
N CYS A 173 -16.31 48.34 -17.50
CA CYS A 173 -16.80 49.12 -18.64
C CYS A 173 -15.67 49.99 -19.22
N PRO A 174 -15.50 50.04 -20.55
CA PRO A 174 -14.55 50.96 -21.15
C PRO A 174 -15.06 52.41 -21.04
N ILE A 175 -14.14 53.32 -20.70
CA ILE A 175 -14.32 54.78 -20.64
C ILE A 175 -14.38 55.34 -22.05
#